data_AF-A0A966QU58-F1
#
_entry.id   AF-A0A966QU58-F1
#
_cell.length_a   1.000
_cell.length_b   1.000
_cell.length_c   1.000
_cell.angle_alpha   90.00
_cell.angle_beta   90.00
_cell.angle_gamma   90.00
#
_symmetry.space_group_name_H-M   'P 1'
#
loop_
_entity.id
_entity.type
_entity.pdbx_description
1 polymer ?
#
loop_
_entity_poly.entity_id
_entity_poly.type
_entity_poly.pdbx_seq_one_letter_code
_entity_poly.pdbx_strand_id
1 'polypeptide(L)'
;MMVSTQTRVTEGKKELVELKRMLKDYDKLVKELSKKGKKRRVVATGESSRKPSGFASAVVVSDDLYDFLAQFNIKRGEPIARTEVTRHIASYIKKNDLQNPEYRREIVPDQMLKKLFGPAIELKDPNNPNSEKVYSYMRLQKYLSRHFPKKN
;
A
#
# COMPACT_ATOMS: atom_id res chain seq x y z
N MET A 1 -52.48 -30.75 -31.75
CA MET A 1 -51.14 -30.43 -32.30
C MET A 1 -50.11 -30.68 -31.21
N MET A 2 -49.31 -31.74 -31.31
CA MET A 2 -48.23 -32.02 -30.35
C MET A 2 -46.98 -31.25 -30.79
N VAL A 3 -46.51 -30.32 -29.96
CA VAL A 3 -45.22 -29.63 -30.19
C VAL A 3 -44.11 -30.67 -30.06
N SER A 4 -43.34 -30.87 -31.13
CA SER A 4 -42.26 -31.86 -31.17
C SER A 4 -41.25 -31.63 -30.04
N THR A 5 -40.78 -32.70 -29.42
CA THR A 5 -39.78 -32.68 -28.33
C THR A 5 -38.52 -31.91 -28.74
N GLN A 6 -38.14 -32.00 -30.03
CA GLN A 6 -37.03 -31.25 -30.61
C GLN A 6 -37.24 -29.73 -30.51
N THR A 7 -38.46 -29.26 -30.76
CA THR A 7 -38.83 -27.84 -30.69
C THR A 7 -38.75 -27.31 -29.26
N ARG A 8 -39.16 -28.12 -28.27
CA ARG A 8 -39.06 -27.77 -26.85
C ARG A 8 -37.59 -27.66 -26.39
N VAL A 9 -36.74 -28.57 -26.85
CA VAL A 9 -35.30 -28.55 -26.54
C VAL A 9 -34.61 -27.35 -27.18
N THR A 10 -34.98 -26.96 -28.41
CA THR A 10 -34.42 -25.77 -29.04
C THR A 10 -34.84 -24.48 -28.34
N GLU A 11 -36.08 -24.41 -27.84
CA GLU A 11 -36.58 -23.24 -27.12
C GLU A 11 -35.88 -23.08 -25.76
N GLY A 12 -35.73 -24.15 -24.98
CA GLY A 12 -35.00 -24.11 -23.72
C GLY A 12 -33.51 -23.74 -23.87
N LYS A 13 -32.89 -24.09 -25.00
CA LYS A 13 -31.51 -23.63 -25.31
C LYS A 13 -31.45 -22.13 -25.57
N LYS A 14 -32.45 -21.54 -26.23
CA LYS A 14 -32.53 -20.09 -26.45
C LYS A 14 -32.72 -19.35 -25.12
N GLU A 15 -33.64 -19.83 -24.28
CA GLU A 15 -33.87 -19.27 -22.95
C GLU A 15 -32.61 -19.31 -22.08
N LEU A 16 -31.84 -20.40 -22.13
CA LEU A 16 -30.59 -20.53 -21.38
C LEU A 16 -29.50 -19.56 -21.85
N VAL A 17 -29.43 -19.27 -23.16
CA VAL A 17 -28.52 -18.26 -23.71
C VAL A 17 -28.92 -16.87 -23.25
N GLU A 18 -30.23 -16.57 -23.23
CA GLU A 18 -30.76 -15.30 -22.78
C GLU A 18 -30.54 -15.09 -21.28
N LEU A 19 -30.77 -16.11 -20.44
CA LEU A 19 -30.48 -16.08 -19.01
C LEU A 19 -28.98 -15.81 -18.73
N LYS A 20 -28.07 -16.45 -19.47
CA LYS A 20 -26.62 -16.19 -19.35
C LYS A 20 -26.25 -14.75 -19.71
N ARG A 21 -26.90 -14.19 -20.74
CA ARG A 21 -26.69 -12.79 -21.13
C ARG A 21 -27.20 -11.84 -20.04
N MET A 22 -28.39 -12.08 -19.49
CA MET A 22 -28.95 -11.27 -18.41
C MET A 22 -28.08 -11.30 -17.14
N LEU A 23 -27.52 -12.45 -16.75
CA LEU A 23 -26.58 -12.54 -15.63
C LEU A 23 -25.33 -11.69 -15.86
N LYS A 24 -24.76 -11.70 -17.07
CA LYS A 24 -23.59 -10.90 -17.43
C LYS A 24 -23.89 -9.40 -17.40
N ASP A 25 -25.09 -8.99 -17.82
CA ASP A 25 -25.50 -7.60 -17.80
C ASP A 25 -25.85 -7.12 -16.38
N TYR A 26 -26.41 -8.00 -15.53
CA TYR A 26 -26.58 -7.74 -14.09
C TYR A 26 -25.22 -7.52 -13.40
N ASP A 27 -24.22 -8.37 -13.66
CA ASP A 27 -22.87 -8.20 -13.10
C ASP A 27 -22.22 -6.88 -13.51
N LYS A 28 -22.41 -6.44 -14.76
CA LYS A 28 -21.96 -5.13 -15.22
C LYS A 28 -22.70 -4.02 -14.50
N LEU A 29 -24.02 -4.12 -14.36
CA LEU A 29 -24.83 -3.12 -13.69
C LEU A 29 -24.43 -2.97 -12.22
N VAL A 30 -24.21 -4.07 -11.50
CA VAL A 30 -23.71 -4.04 -10.11
C VAL A 30 -22.32 -3.38 -10.03
N LYS A 31 -21.42 -3.68 -10.98
CA LYS A 31 -20.10 -3.01 -11.06
C LYS A 31 -20.21 -1.53 -11.39
N GLU A 32 -21.16 -1.11 -12.22
CA GLU A 32 -21.38 0.31 -12.52
C GLU A 32 -22.03 1.05 -11.36
N LEU A 33 -23.03 0.46 -10.71
CA LEU A 33 -23.70 1.03 -9.54
C LEU A 33 -22.73 1.18 -8.36
N SER A 34 -21.85 0.20 -8.12
CA SER A 34 -20.80 0.31 -7.10
C SER A 34 -19.78 1.41 -7.42
N LYS A 35 -19.40 1.61 -8.69
CA LYS A 35 -18.54 2.73 -9.13
C LYS A 35 -19.25 4.08 -9.02
N LYS A 36 -20.54 4.17 -9.39
CA LYS A 36 -21.36 5.39 -9.25
C LYS A 36 -21.61 5.73 -7.78
N GLY A 37 -21.82 4.74 -6.91
CA GLY A 37 -21.94 4.92 -5.45
C GLY A 37 -20.66 5.50 -4.84
N LYS A 38 -19.49 5.00 -5.25
CA LYS A 38 -18.19 5.57 -4.86
C LYS A 38 -17.99 7.00 -5.36
N LYS A 39 -18.36 7.30 -6.61
CA LYS A 39 -18.31 8.68 -7.17
C LYS A 39 -19.28 9.64 -6.48
N ARG A 40 -20.53 9.25 -6.26
CA ARG A 40 -21.54 10.09 -5.58
C ARG A 40 -21.14 10.38 -4.13
N ARG A 41 -20.56 9.41 -3.40
CA ARG A 41 -20.06 9.63 -2.04
C ARG A 41 -18.87 10.59 -1.97
N VAL A 42 -18.08 10.72 -3.04
CA VAL A 42 -16.98 11.70 -3.15
C VAL A 42 -17.49 13.10 -3.49
N VAL A 43 -18.56 13.21 -4.29
CA VAL A 43 -19.13 14.49 -4.73
C VAL A 43 -20.10 15.08 -3.70
N ALA A 44 -20.91 14.26 -3.01
CA ALA A 44 -21.92 14.71 -2.06
C ALA A 44 -21.35 15.25 -0.74
N THR A 45 -20.12 14.89 -0.37
CA THR A 45 -19.49 15.40 0.86
C THR A 45 -18.63 16.65 0.62
N GLY A 46 -18.47 17.14 -0.62
CA GLY A 46 -17.59 18.28 -0.93
C GLY A 46 -16.14 18.11 -0.47
N GLU A 47 -15.74 16.89 -0.07
CA GLU A 47 -14.49 16.60 0.62
C GLU A 47 -13.46 16.10 -0.39
N SER A 48 -12.99 17.03 -1.22
CA SER A 48 -11.72 16.87 -1.95
C SER A 48 -10.51 16.95 -1.01
N SER A 49 -10.72 17.16 0.29
CA SER A 49 -9.71 17.14 1.35
C SER A 49 -10.17 16.26 2.52
N ARG A 50 -10.28 14.95 2.31
CA ARG A 50 -10.29 14.03 3.47
C ARG A 50 -9.12 14.42 4.35
N LYS A 51 -9.37 14.74 5.63
CA LYS A 51 -8.31 15.03 6.61
C LYS A 51 -7.20 14.01 6.38
N PRO A 52 -5.95 14.46 6.15
CA PRO A 52 -4.88 13.53 5.79
C PRO A 52 -4.85 12.44 6.85
N SER A 53 -5.06 11.19 6.40
CA SER A 53 -4.94 10.00 7.27
C SER A 53 -3.65 10.12 8.08
N GLY A 54 -3.56 9.54 9.28
CA GLY A 54 -2.40 9.69 10.17
C GLY A 54 -1.03 9.31 9.57
N PHE A 55 -1.01 8.72 8.37
CA PHE A 55 0.19 8.51 7.55
C PHE A 55 0.56 9.69 6.64
N ALA A 56 -0.42 10.44 6.16
CA ALA A 56 -0.26 11.65 5.33
C ALA A 56 -0.20 12.94 6.16
N SER A 57 -0.49 12.90 7.45
CA SER A 57 -0.34 14.07 8.33
C SER A 57 1.14 14.43 8.48
N ALA A 58 1.49 15.69 8.22
CA ALA A 58 2.83 16.22 8.44
C ALA A 58 3.06 16.48 9.93
N VAL A 59 4.23 16.07 10.44
CA VAL A 59 4.62 16.23 11.85
C VAL A 59 6.10 16.60 11.95
N VAL A 60 6.48 17.22 13.07
CA VAL A 60 7.89 17.40 13.43
C VAL A 60 8.46 16.05 13.85
N VAL A 61 9.68 15.75 13.41
CA VAL A 61 10.38 14.50 13.70
C VAL A 61 11.61 14.75 14.59
N SER A 62 12.28 13.70 15.05
CA SER A 62 13.52 13.83 15.83
C SER A 62 14.67 14.45 15.02
N ASP A 63 15.64 15.05 15.70
CA ASP A 63 16.85 15.64 15.09
C ASP A 63 17.64 14.66 14.22
N ASP A 64 17.84 13.41 14.67
CA ASP A 64 18.56 12.39 13.88
C ASP A 64 17.90 12.15 12.51
N LEU A 65 16.57 12.19 12.45
CA LEU A 65 15.85 12.01 11.19
C LEU A 65 15.93 13.27 10.33
N TYR A 66 15.94 14.48 10.93
CA TYR A 66 16.21 15.70 10.18
C TYR A 66 17.61 15.73 9.58
N ASP A 67 18.61 15.24 10.31
CA ASP A 67 20.00 15.19 9.82
C ASP A 67 20.11 14.32 8.56
N PHE A 68 19.39 13.20 8.51
CA PHE A 68 19.25 12.42 7.29
C PHE A 68 18.48 13.15 6.19
N LEU A 69 17.37 13.83 6.54
CA LEU A 69 16.51 14.49 5.56
C LEU A 69 17.10 15.78 4.99
N ALA A 70 18.12 16.35 5.62
CA ALA A 70 18.80 17.56 5.14
C ALA A 70 19.34 17.39 3.70
N GLN A 71 19.75 16.19 3.31
CA GLN A 71 20.18 15.88 1.93
C GLN A 71 19.04 15.97 0.88
N PHE A 72 17.79 16.04 1.34
CA PHE A 72 16.59 16.23 0.53
C PHE A 72 16.01 17.65 0.67
N ASN A 73 16.80 18.60 1.19
CA ASN A 73 16.42 20.00 1.44
C ASN A 73 15.30 20.20 2.47
N ILE A 74 15.10 19.24 3.37
CA ILE A 74 14.15 19.37 4.48
C ILE A 74 14.88 19.97 5.68
N LYS A 75 14.38 21.10 6.20
CA LYS A 75 15.02 21.79 7.32
C LYS A 75 14.57 21.21 8.66
N ARG A 76 15.43 21.33 9.67
CA ARG A 76 15.06 21.01 11.07
C ARG A 76 13.83 21.82 11.47
N GLY A 77 12.87 21.14 12.10
CA GLY A 77 11.59 21.73 12.52
C GLY A 77 10.52 21.81 11.42
N GLU A 78 10.85 21.51 10.16
CA GLU A 78 9.86 21.47 9.07
C GLU A 78 8.95 20.25 9.23
N PRO A 79 7.61 20.41 9.27
CA PRO A 79 6.71 19.27 9.37
C PRO A 79 6.77 18.39 8.12
N ILE A 80 6.98 17.09 8.30
CA ILE A 80 7.04 16.12 7.20
C ILE A 80 6.11 14.94 7.43
N ALA A 81 5.45 14.48 6.37
CA ALA A 81 4.58 13.32 6.44
C ALA A 81 5.38 12.01 6.44
N ARG A 82 4.87 10.98 7.14
CA ARG A 82 5.50 9.64 7.19
C ARG A 82 5.71 9.04 5.80
N THR A 83 4.77 9.29 4.88
CA THR A 83 4.86 8.83 3.49
C THR A 83 6.04 9.45 2.74
N GLU A 84 6.31 10.73 2.96
CA GLU A 84 7.43 11.44 2.34
C GLU A 84 8.76 10.94 2.90
N VAL A 85 8.88 10.82 4.22
CA VAL A 85 10.07 10.24 4.87
C VAL A 85 10.40 8.86 4.29
N THR A 86 9.39 7.99 4.19
CA THR A 86 9.56 6.63 3.66
C THR A 86 10.03 6.66 2.21
N ARG A 87 9.50 7.59 1.40
CA ARG A 87 9.91 7.78 0.00
C ARG A 87 11.37 8.23 -0.11
N HIS A 88 11.78 9.22 0.68
CA HIS A 88 13.16 9.70 0.71
C HIS A 88 14.15 8.59 1.08
N ILE A 89 13.82 7.79 2.10
CA ILE A 89 14.67 6.65 2.49
C ILE A 89 14.70 5.57 1.41
N ALA A 90 13.58 5.24 0.78
CA ALA A 90 13.57 4.28 -0.31
C ALA A 90 14.41 4.75 -1.51
N SER A 91 14.33 6.03 -1.86
CA SER A 91 15.17 6.65 -2.89
C SER A 91 16.65 6.63 -2.51
N TYR A 92 16.99 6.89 -1.24
CA TYR A 92 18.35 6.79 -0.74
C TYR A 92 18.91 5.38 -0.85
N ILE A 93 18.15 4.37 -0.41
CA ILE A 93 18.54 2.95 -0.49
C ILE A 93 18.84 2.57 -1.94
N LYS A 94 17.97 2.98 -2.88
CA LYS A 94 18.16 2.70 -4.30
C LYS A 94 19.37 3.43 -4.90
N LYS A 95 19.57 4.71 -4.53
CA LYS A 95 20.66 5.54 -5.07
C LYS A 95 22.04 5.03 -4.63
N ASN A 96 22.13 4.44 -3.45
CA ASN A 96 23.37 3.96 -2.87
C ASN A 96 23.53 2.43 -2.97
N ASP A 97 22.71 1.76 -3.79
CA ASP A 97 22.73 0.30 -3.99
C ASP A 97 22.70 -0.51 -2.69
N LEU A 98 21.96 -0.02 -1.68
CA LEU A 98 21.83 -0.64 -0.36
C LEU A 98 20.76 -1.73 -0.31
N GLN A 99 20.28 -2.19 -1.47
CA GLN A 99 19.34 -3.30 -1.59
C GLN A 99 20.12 -4.59 -1.79
N ASN A 100 19.79 -5.66 -1.05
CA ASN A 100 20.44 -6.94 -1.25
C ASN A 100 20.12 -7.46 -2.68
N PRO A 101 21.12 -7.75 -3.52
CA PRO A 101 20.90 -8.19 -4.90
C PRO A 101 20.24 -9.57 -5.01
N GLU A 102 20.50 -10.46 -4.05
CA GLU A 102 19.92 -11.81 -4.00
C GLU A 102 18.50 -11.78 -3.43
N TYR A 103 18.29 -10.96 -2.39
CA TYR A 103 17.03 -10.85 -1.67
C TYR A 103 16.56 -9.40 -1.62
N ARG A 104 15.95 -8.90 -2.71
CA ARG A 104 15.55 -7.49 -2.83
C ARG A 104 14.62 -6.94 -1.75
N ARG A 105 13.99 -7.81 -0.95
CA ARG A 105 13.21 -7.37 0.22
C ARG A 105 14.10 -6.90 1.37
N GLU A 106 15.34 -7.38 1.43
CA GLU A 106 16.35 -7.02 2.42
C GLU A 106 17.09 -5.74 2.03
N ILE A 107 17.45 -5.00 3.06
CA ILE A 107 18.24 -3.77 2.98
C ILE A 107 19.57 -4.05 3.69
N VAL A 108 20.66 -3.64 3.07
CA VAL A 108 22.01 -3.64 3.64
C VAL A 108 22.33 -2.20 4.05
N PRO A 109 21.91 -1.75 5.25
CA PRO A 109 22.05 -0.35 5.62
C PRO A 109 23.51 0.02 5.87
N ASP A 110 23.87 1.20 5.41
CA ASP A 110 25.12 1.86 5.77
C ASP A 110 25.06 2.42 7.21
N GLN A 111 26.12 3.11 7.64
CA GLN A 111 26.20 3.69 8.97
C GLN A 111 25.07 4.70 9.25
N MET A 112 24.69 5.48 8.25
CA MET A 112 23.65 6.51 8.36
C MET A 112 22.27 5.87 8.60
N LEU A 113 21.90 4.88 7.79
CA LEU A 113 20.65 4.14 7.95
C LEU A 113 20.65 3.28 9.21
N LYS A 114 21.78 2.68 9.61
CA LYS A 114 21.88 1.94 10.88
C LYS A 114 21.57 2.83 12.09
N LYS A 115 22.07 4.07 12.09
CA LYS A 115 21.76 5.05 13.16
C LYS A 115 20.26 5.33 13.26
N LEU A 116 19.57 5.48 12.13
CA LEU A 116 18.12 5.70 12.09
C LEU A 116 17.31 4.45 12.45
N PHE A 117 17.65 3.33 11.84
CA PHE A 117 16.84 2.11 11.99
C PHE A 117 17.01 1.48 13.36
N GLY A 118 18.16 1.70 14.01
CA GLY A 118 18.64 0.93 15.17
C GLY A 118 18.65 -0.57 14.85
N PRO A 119 18.40 -1.48 15.80
CA PRO A 119 18.60 -2.91 15.57
C PRO A 119 17.58 -3.49 14.56
N ALA A 120 18.04 -4.42 13.73
CA ALA A 120 17.17 -5.24 12.89
C ALA A 120 16.16 -6.03 13.74
N ILE A 121 14.94 -6.18 13.23
CA ILE A 121 13.84 -6.83 13.98
C ILE A 121 13.22 -8.02 13.24
N GLU A 122 13.54 -8.21 11.96
CA GLU A 122 12.93 -9.22 11.12
C GLU A 122 13.86 -10.42 10.98
N LEU A 123 13.38 -11.63 11.29
CA LEU A 123 14.16 -12.85 11.07
C LEU A 123 14.31 -13.12 9.56
N LYS A 124 15.51 -13.50 9.13
CA LYS A 124 15.78 -13.90 7.74
C LYS A 124 14.94 -15.13 7.36
N ASP A 125 14.90 -16.12 8.24
CA ASP A 125 13.99 -17.26 8.17
C ASP A 125 12.94 -17.18 9.28
N PRO A 126 11.67 -16.87 8.97
CA PRO A 126 10.59 -16.80 9.94
C PRO A 126 10.30 -18.12 10.67
N ASN A 127 10.69 -19.26 10.09
CA ASN A 127 10.45 -20.59 10.68
C ASN A 127 11.56 -21.01 11.64
N ASN A 128 12.68 -20.27 11.68
CA ASN A 128 13.82 -20.56 12.55
C ASN A 128 14.02 -19.41 13.56
N PRO A 129 13.68 -19.60 14.85
CA PRO A 129 13.84 -18.57 15.89
C PRO A 129 15.29 -18.10 16.11
N ASN A 130 16.27 -18.93 15.74
CA ASN A 130 17.69 -18.63 15.86
C ASN A 130 18.27 -18.00 14.57
N SER A 131 17.42 -17.71 13.58
CA SER A 131 17.84 -17.05 12.34
C SER A 131 18.35 -15.64 12.62
N GLU A 132 19.31 -15.20 11.81
CA GLU A 132 19.82 -13.84 11.85
C GLU A 132 18.70 -12.82 11.59
N LYS A 133 18.79 -11.65 12.22
CA LYS A 133 17.86 -10.55 11.97
C LYS A 133 18.39 -9.67 10.84
N VAL A 134 17.52 -9.38 9.89
CA VAL A 134 17.79 -8.55 8.71
C VAL A 134 16.92 -7.28 8.72
N TYR A 135 17.39 -6.25 8.00
CA TYR A 135 16.54 -5.11 7.69
C TYR A 135 15.74 -5.42 6.44
N SER A 136 14.44 -5.10 6.44
CA SER A 136 13.61 -5.28 5.25
C SER A 136 12.65 -4.13 5.04
N TYR A 137 12.30 -3.89 3.78
CA TYR A 137 11.36 -2.85 3.39
C TYR A 137 10.00 -2.98 4.09
N MET A 138 9.57 -4.20 4.42
CA MET A 138 8.28 -4.47 5.08
C MET A 138 8.21 -3.88 6.49
N ARG A 139 9.37 -3.66 7.13
CA ARG A 139 9.48 -3.11 8.48
C ARG A 139 10.00 -1.68 8.52
N LEU A 140 10.16 -1.02 7.37
CA LEU A 140 10.73 0.33 7.27
C LEU A 140 10.03 1.34 8.19
N GLN A 141 8.70 1.35 8.21
CA GLN A 141 7.95 2.23 9.11
C GLN A 141 8.18 1.91 10.59
N LYS A 142 8.40 0.63 10.93
CA LYS A 142 8.66 0.22 12.31
C LYS A 142 10.05 0.68 12.76
N TYR A 143 11.06 0.58 11.89
CA TYR A 143 12.40 1.11 12.15
C TYR A 143 12.38 2.61 12.44
N LEU A 144 11.55 3.34 11.69
CA LEU A 144 11.45 4.81 11.81
C LEU A 144 10.50 5.29 12.90
N SER A 145 9.67 4.42 13.47
CA SER A 145 8.59 4.80 14.39
C SER A 145 9.05 5.62 15.59
N ARG A 146 10.28 5.40 16.08
CA ARG A 146 10.89 6.14 17.20
C ARG A 146 11.09 7.63 16.92
N HIS A 147 11.22 7.99 15.64
CA HIS A 147 11.53 9.35 15.20
C HIS A 147 10.27 10.20 14.99
N PHE A 148 9.09 9.59 15.13
CA PHE A 148 7.81 10.29 15.04
C PHE A 148 7.21 10.48 16.43
N PRO A 149 6.46 11.56 16.66
CA PRO A 149 5.75 11.76 17.91
C PRO A 149 4.76 10.60 18.14
N LYS A 150 4.69 10.13 19.40
CA LYS A 150 3.68 9.18 19.81
C LYS A 150 2.31 9.84 19.71
N LYS A 151 1.36 9.13 19.13
CA LYS A 151 -0.03 9.57 19.15
C LYS A 151 -0.54 9.36 20.58
N ASN A 152 -0.80 10.45 21.29
CA ASN A 152 -1.54 10.42 22.56
C ASN A 152 -2.99 10.01 22.29
#